data_AF-E6UJJ9-F1
#
_entry.id   AF-E6UJJ9-F1
#
_cell.length_a   1.000
_cell.length_b   1.000
_cell.length_c   1.000
_cell.angle_alpha   90.00
_cell.angle_beta   90.00
_cell.angle_gamma   90.00
#
_symmetry.space_group_name_H-M   'P 1'
#
loop_
_entity.id
_entity.type
_entity.pdbx_description
1 polymer ?
#
loop_
_entity_poly.entity_id
_entity_poly.type
_entity_poly.pdbx_seq_one_letter_code
_entity_poly.pdbx_strand_id
1 'polypeptide(L)'
;MKKTIIITLSVILVLLLCAYIPDPKTDNKIFGTKFENHIKDKYTHYLVDETFRKASEAGYESDENQELIVHGNIIIDKYNDRYIYCHLEGEYNATKLIIKFKGKKEIGDRYSWSVLNEDTLFVKQ
;
A
#
# COMPACT_ATOMS: atom_id res chain seq x y z
N MET A 1 -2.31 -37.27 -31.47
CA MET A 1 -1.41 -36.09 -31.39
C MET A 1 -2.14 -34.76 -31.30
N LYS A 2 -2.93 -34.30 -32.29
CA LYS A 2 -3.58 -32.97 -32.24
C LYS A 2 -4.51 -32.76 -31.02
N LYS A 3 -5.33 -33.74 -30.66
CA LYS A 3 -6.24 -33.66 -29.50
C LYS A 3 -5.50 -33.54 -28.16
N THR A 4 -4.41 -34.29 -27.99
CA THR A 4 -3.56 -34.25 -26.79
C THR A 4 -2.91 -32.88 -26.62
N ILE A 5 -2.39 -32.29 -27.70
CA ILE A 5 -1.78 -30.95 -27.69
C ILE A 5 -2.79 -29.87 -27.28
N ILE A 6 -4.03 -29.94 -27.79
CA ILE A 6 -5.10 -28.99 -27.44
C ILE A 6 -5.44 -29.08 -25.95
N ILE A 7 -5.61 -30.30 -25.42
CA ILE A 7 -5.91 -30.51 -23.99
C ILE A 7 -4.78 -29.93 -23.12
N THR A 8 -3.52 -30.21 -23.46
CA THR A 8 -2.37 -29.68 -22.71
C THR A 8 -2.34 -28.15 -22.73
N LEU A 9 -2.57 -27.52 -23.89
CA LEU A 9 -2.64 -26.07 -24.02
C LEU A 9 -3.77 -25.46 -23.18
N SER A 10 -4.96 -26.08 -23.19
CA SER A 10 -6.10 -25.63 -22.38
C SER A 10 -5.81 -25.70 -20.88
N VAL A 11 -5.17 -26.79 -20.42
CA VAL A 11 -4.78 -26.93 -19.00
C VAL A 11 -3.75 -25.87 -18.60
N ILE A 12 -2.75 -25.62 -19.44
CA ILE A 12 -1.75 -24.57 -19.19
C ILE A 12 -2.41 -23.19 -19.12
N LEU A 13 -3.35 -22.88 -20.02
CA LEU A 13 -4.06 -21.60 -20.01
C LEU A 13 -4.89 -21.41 -18.74
N VAL A 14 -5.59 -22.45 -18.28
CA VAL A 14 -6.35 -22.39 -17.02
C VAL A 14 -5.42 -22.17 -15.83
N LEU A 15 -4.28 -22.86 -15.78
CA LEU A 15 -3.28 -22.66 -14.72
C LEU A 15 -2.73 -21.22 -14.73
N LEU A 16 -2.45 -20.66 -15.92
CA LEU A 16 -2.00 -19.27 -16.07
C LEU A 16 -3.06 -18.27 -15.58
N LEU A 17 -4.35 -18.51 -15.85
CA LEU A 17 -5.45 -17.67 -15.36
C LEU A 17 -5.61 -17.77 -13.84
N CYS A 18 -5.45 -18.96 -13.25
CA CYS A 18 -5.50 -19.14 -11.80
C CYS A 18 -4.30 -18.50 -11.08
N ALA A 19 -3.14 -18.43 -11.74
CA ALA A 19 -1.95 -17.76 -11.22
C ALA A 19 -1.96 -16.24 -11.46
N TYR A 20 -2.87 -15.74 -12.30
CA TYR A 20 -2.96 -14.32 -12.62
C TYR A 20 -3.49 -13.54 -11.42
N ILE A 21 -2.72 -12.55 -11.00
CA ILE A 21 -3.10 -11.61 -9.96
C ILE A 21 -3.36 -10.28 -10.67
N PRO A 22 -4.64 -9.84 -10.78
CA PRO A 22 -4.95 -8.60 -11.47
C PRO A 22 -4.23 -7.44 -10.80
N ASP A 23 -3.74 -6.48 -11.58
CA ASP A 23 -3.14 -5.29 -10.99
C ASP A 23 -4.20 -4.41 -10.27
N PRO A 24 -3.80 -3.61 -9.27
CA PRO A 24 -4.70 -2.69 -8.56
C PRO A 24 -5.37 -1.67 -9.48
N LYS A 25 -4.72 -1.31 -10.60
CA LYS A 25 -5.30 -0.39 -11.59
C LYS A 25 -6.52 -1.02 -12.28
N THR A 26 -6.49 -2.33 -12.52
CA THR A 26 -7.57 -3.12 -13.08
C THR A 26 -8.69 -3.28 -12.06
N ASP A 27 -8.36 -3.57 -10.79
CA ASP A 27 -9.37 -3.58 -9.73
C ASP A 27 -10.07 -2.23 -9.62
N ASN A 28 -9.33 -1.12 -9.59
CA ASN A 28 -9.91 0.21 -9.55
C ASN A 28 -10.75 0.52 -10.80
N LYS A 29 -10.33 0.04 -11.98
CA LYS A 29 -11.13 0.19 -13.21
C LYS A 29 -12.47 -0.55 -13.15
N ILE A 30 -12.52 -1.70 -12.47
CA ILE A 30 -13.73 -2.54 -12.37
C ILE A 30 -14.64 -2.07 -11.24
N PHE A 31 -14.06 -1.78 -10.07
CA PHE A 31 -14.81 -1.51 -8.83
C PHE A 31 -14.86 -0.03 -8.46
N GLY A 32 -14.02 0.81 -9.07
CA GLY A 32 -13.96 2.25 -8.82
C GLY A 32 -13.73 2.58 -7.34
N THR A 33 -14.49 3.56 -6.86
CA THR A 33 -14.41 4.07 -5.49
C THR A 33 -14.62 3.01 -4.41
N LYS A 34 -15.36 1.93 -4.70
CA LYS A 34 -15.53 0.82 -3.74
C LYS A 34 -14.20 0.13 -3.44
N PHE A 35 -13.33 -0.02 -4.45
CA PHE A 35 -12.01 -0.58 -4.25
C PHE A 35 -11.14 0.35 -3.42
N GLU A 36 -11.12 1.65 -3.73
CA GLU A 36 -10.32 2.61 -2.97
C GLU A 36 -10.77 2.70 -1.51
N ASN A 37 -12.07 2.76 -1.26
CA ASN A 37 -12.62 2.75 0.10
C ASN A 37 -12.26 1.47 0.85
N HIS A 38 -12.34 0.31 0.19
CA HIS A 38 -11.93 -0.96 0.78
C HIS A 38 -10.45 -0.96 1.19
N ILE A 39 -9.56 -0.43 0.35
CA ILE A 39 -8.14 -0.27 0.69
C ILE A 39 -7.97 0.67 1.89
N LYS A 40 -8.67 1.81 1.88
CA LYS A 40 -8.63 2.79 2.98
C LYS A 40 -9.08 2.14 4.30
N ASP A 41 -10.25 1.54 4.31
CA ASP A 41 -10.84 0.92 5.50
C ASP A 41 -9.96 -0.20 6.06
N LYS A 42 -9.39 -1.03 5.16
CA LYS A 42 -8.59 -2.19 5.56
C LYS A 42 -7.21 -1.83 6.10
N TYR A 43 -6.56 -0.80 5.57
CA TYR A 43 -5.14 -0.55 5.84
C TYR A 43 -4.84 0.76 6.59
N THR A 44 -5.82 1.65 6.84
CA THR A 44 -5.57 2.92 7.54
C THR A 44 -4.87 2.74 8.88
N HIS A 45 -5.44 1.93 9.78
CA HIS A 45 -4.83 1.68 11.09
C HIS A 45 -3.44 1.08 10.98
N TYR A 46 -3.26 0.09 10.11
CA TYR A 46 -1.97 -0.53 9.88
C TYR A 46 -0.89 0.47 9.43
N LEU A 47 -1.20 1.37 8.49
CA LEU A 47 -0.22 2.35 8.00
C LEU A 47 0.07 3.45 9.02
N VAL A 48 -0.92 3.83 9.84
CA VAL A 48 -0.72 4.76 10.96
C VAL A 48 0.21 4.13 11.99
N ASP A 49 -0.05 2.89 12.42
CA ASP A 49 0.79 2.18 13.38
C ASP A 49 2.21 2.00 12.86
N GLU A 50 2.35 1.66 11.58
CA GLU A 50 3.65 1.53 10.91
C GLU A 50 4.43 2.85 10.89
N THR A 51 3.72 3.99 10.75
CA THR A 51 4.33 5.32 10.85
C THR A 51 4.92 5.56 12.23
N PHE A 52 4.13 5.32 13.29
CA PHE A 52 4.59 5.51 14.66
C PHE A 52 5.73 4.55 15.02
N ARG A 53 5.65 3.30 14.57
CA ARG A 53 6.72 2.31 14.73
C ARG A 53 8.03 2.81 14.10
N LYS A 54 7.98 3.27 12.86
CA LYS A 54 9.16 3.80 12.15
C LYS A 54 9.70 5.08 12.80
N ALA A 55 8.83 5.97 13.26
CA ALA A 55 9.23 7.18 13.97
C ALA A 55 9.98 6.84 15.26
N SER A 56 9.45 5.90 16.04
CA SER A 56 10.10 5.40 17.26
C SER A 56 11.47 4.76 16.95
N GLU A 57 11.57 3.94 15.89
CA GLU A 57 12.85 3.36 15.43
C GLU A 57 13.88 4.42 15.01
N ALA A 58 13.43 5.55 14.48
CA ALA A 58 14.27 6.68 14.12
C ALA A 58 14.64 7.60 15.30
N GLY A 59 14.17 7.29 16.52
CA GLY A 59 14.46 8.07 17.73
C GLY A 59 13.59 9.31 17.91
N TYR A 60 12.41 9.35 17.27
CA TYR A 60 11.37 10.33 17.58
C TYR A 60 10.68 9.87 18.86
N GLU A 61 11.02 10.49 19.98
CA GLU A 61 10.33 10.27 21.25
C GLU A 61 9.11 11.19 21.33
N SER A 62 7.97 10.66 21.78
CA SER A 62 6.88 11.51 22.26
C SER A 62 7.31 12.11 23.60
N ASP A 63 8.04 13.21 23.59
CA ASP A 63 8.19 14.03 24.80
C ASP A 63 7.04 15.06 24.86
N GLU A 64 6.80 15.64 26.04
CA GLU A 64 5.69 16.60 26.26
C GLU A 64 5.73 17.83 25.32
N ASN A 65 6.85 18.06 24.61
CA ASN A 65 7.07 19.16 23.67
C ASN A 65 7.14 18.70 22.20
N GLN A 66 7.06 17.40 21.92
CA GLN A 66 7.15 16.83 20.57
C GLN A 66 5.90 16.00 20.24
N GLU A 67 5.01 16.58 19.44
CA GLU A 67 3.76 15.93 19.03
C GLU A 67 3.84 15.49 17.57
N LEU A 68 3.87 14.17 17.36
CA LEU A 68 3.64 13.56 16.05
C LEU A 68 2.15 13.21 15.93
N ILE A 69 1.48 13.87 15.00
CA ILE A 69 0.08 13.61 14.64
C ILE A 69 0.08 12.94 13.27
N VAL A 70 -0.61 11.82 13.13
CA VAL A 70 -0.83 11.17 11.84
C VAL A 70 -2.30 11.19 11.52
N HIS A 71 -2.68 11.81 10.41
CA HIS A 71 -4.06 11.84 9.94
C HIS A 71 -4.36 10.51 9.23
N GLY A 72 -5.26 9.72 9.80
CA GLY A 72 -5.69 8.41 9.28
C GLY A 72 -6.55 8.49 8.02
N ASN A 73 -6.12 9.25 7.01
CA ASN A 73 -6.78 9.35 5.71
C ASN A 73 -5.78 8.97 4.62
N ILE A 74 -5.87 7.74 4.12
CA ILE A 74 -5.02 7.29 3.02
C ILE A 74 -5.42 8.01 1.73
N ILE A 75 -4.45 8.67 1.10
CA ILE A 75 -4.57 9.30 -0.21
C ILE A 75 -3.82 8.44 -1.22
N ILE A 76 -4.54 7.86 -2.18
CA ILE A 76 -3.93 7.04 -3.24
C ILE A 76 -3.36 7.95 -4.34
N ASP A 77 -2.06 7.85 -4.57
CA ASP A 77 -1.34 8.68 -5.55
C ASP A 77 -1.38 8.08 -6.95
N LYS A 78 -1.02 6.79 -7.04
CA LYS A 78 -0.93 6.07 -8.31
C LYS A 78 -0.92 4.57 -8.13
N TYR A 79 -1.20 3.90 -9.24
CA TYR A 79 -1.07 2.47 -9.41
C TYR A 79 0.06 2.17 -10.40
N ASN A 80 0.90 1.19 -10.12
CA ASN A 80 1.92 0.71 -11.05
C ASN A 80 2.11 -0.79 -10.89
N ASP A 81 1.87 -1.57 -11.94
CA ASP A 81 1.86 -3.04 -11.89
C ASP A 81 1.11 -3.55 -10.65
N ARG A 82 1.71 -4.43 -9.85
CA ARG A 82 1.12 -4.96 -8.62
C ARG A 82 1.17 -3.99 -7.43
N TYR A 83 1.45 -2.70 -7.64
CA TYR A 83 1.69 -1.76 -6.55
C TYR A 83 0.65 -0.63 -6.47
N ILE A 84 0.26 -0.30 -5.25
CA ILE A 84 -0.40 0.94 -4.87
C ILE A 84 0.64 1.85 -4.22
N TYR A 85 0.68 3.10 -4.65
CA TYR A 85 1.43 4.16 -3.98
C TYR A 85 0.41 5.08 -3.34
N CYS A 86 0.59 5.35 -2.06
CA CYS A 86 -0.28 6.25 -1.33
C CYS A 86 0.53 7.03 -0.28
N HIS A 87 -0.11 8.00 0.33
CA HIS A 87 0.44 8.69 1.48
C HIS A 87 -0.60 8.94 2.57
N LEU A 88 -0.07 9.16 3.78
CA LEU A 88 -0.78 9.77 4.89
C LEU A 88 -0.22 11.19 5.08
N GLU A 89 -1.10 12.10 5.45
CA GLU A 89 -0.69 13.41 5.96
C GLU A 89 -0.47 13.31 7.47
N GLY A 90 0.46 14.10 7.98
CA GLY A 90 0.70 14.21 9.41
C GLY A 90 1.33 15.55 9.75
N GLU A 91 1.60 15.75 11.02
CA GLU A 91 2.22 16.94 11.56
C GLU A 91 3.25 16.53 12.61
N TYR A 92 4.41 17.19 12.61
CA TYR A 92 5.41 17.08 13.66
C TYR A 92 5.77 18.49 14.10
N ASN A 93 5.50 18.83 15.37
CA ASN A 93 5.70 20.18 15.92
C ASN A 93 5.06 21.28 15.03
N ALA A 94 3.79 21.07 14.65
CA ALA A 94 3.03 21.94 13.74
C ALA A 94 3.61 22.09 12.31
N THR A 95 4.62 21.30 11.95
CA THR A 95 5.16 21.22 10.58
C THR A 95 4.51 20.06 9.84
N LYS A 96 3.94 20.34 8.66
CA LYS A 96 3.31 19.32 7.83
C LYS A 96 4.31 18.26 7.38
N LEU A 97 3.89 17.00 7.49
CA LEU A 97 4.62 15.80 7.11
C LEU A 97 3.79 15.02 6.09
N ILE A 98 4.47 14.42 5.11
CA ILE A 98 3.85 13.47 4.16
C ILE A 98 4.57 12.14 4.30
N ILE A 99 3.85 11.10 4.68
CA ILE A 99 4.37 9.75 4.87
C ILE A 99 3.95 8.91 3.67
N LYS A 100 4.92 8.44 2.88
CA LYS A 100 4.66 7.73 1.62
C LYS A 100 4.80 6.23 1.80
N PHE A 101 3.88 5.49 1.21
CA PHE A 101 3.84 4.04 1.27
C PHE A 101 3.77 3.41 -0.11
N LYS A 102 4.27 2.18 -0.16
CA LYS A 102 4.15 1.28 -1.31
C LYS A 102 3.54 -0.03 -0.83
N GLY A 103 2.34 -0.32 -1.32
CA GLY A 103 1.62 -1.57 -1.10
C GLY A 103 1.76 -2.49 -2.29
N LYS A 104 2.41 -3.65 -2.13
CA LYS A 104 2.48 -4.70 -3.15
C LYS A 104 1.33 -5.67 -2.97
N LYS A 105 0.50 -5.82 -4.00
CA LYS A 105 -0.58 -6.79 -4.05
C LYS A 105 0.00 -8.19 -4.02
N GLU A 106 -0.34 -8.98 -3.01
CA GLU A 106 0.10 -10.36 -2.85
C GLU A 106 -0.89 -11.33 -3.51
N ILE A 107 -2.17 -11.23 -3.15
CA ILE A 107 -3.27 -12.04 -3.72
C ILE A 107 -4.61 -11.38 -3.34
N GLY A 108 -5.62 -11.48 -4.21
CA GLY A 108 -6.95 -10.95 -3.90
C GLY A 108 -6.90 -9.47 -3.51
N ASP A 109 -7.30 -9.12 -2.30
CA ASP A 109 -7.25 -7.76 -1.74
C ASP A 109 -6.16 -7.59 -0.66
N ARG A 110 -5.21 -8.53 -0.59
CA ARG A 110 -4.09 -8.53 0.37
C ARG A 110 -2.88 -7.82 -0.20
N TYR A 111 -2.32 -6.90 0.59
CA TYR A 111 -1.17 -6.09 0.24
C TYR A 111 -0.10 -6.20 1.33
N SER A 112 1.16 -6.35 0.94
CA SER A 112 2.31 -6.12 1.80
C SER A 112 2.75 -4.67 1.64
N TRP A 113 3.01 -3.97 2.74
CA TRP A 113 3.26 -2.53 2.73
C TRP A 113 4.69 -2.22 3.18
N SER A 114 5.21 -1.12 2.67
CA SER A 114 6.54 -0.59 2.99
C SER A 114 6.50 0.93 2.99
N VAL A 115 7.22 1.56 3.91
CA VAL A 115 7.40 3.01 3.95
C VAL A 115 8.47 3.38 2.94
N LEU A 116 8.21 4.39 2.10
CA LEU A 116 9.10 4.77 1.01
C LEU A 116 10.10 5.87 1.38
N ASN A 117 9.79 6.66 2.40
CA ASN A 117 10.53 7.88 2.70
C ASN A 117 11.22 7.82 4.06
N GLU A 118 11.67 6.63 4.47
CA GLU A 118 12.35 6.35 5.75
C GLU A 118 13.44 7.38 6.07
N ASP A 119 14.26 7.76 5.08
CA ASP A 119 15.39 8.68 5.26
C ASP A 119 14.98 10.18 5.35
N THR A 120 13.77 10.53 4.93
CA THR A 120 13.32 11.94 4.84
C THR A 120 12.17 12.29 5.79
N LEU A 121 11.51 11.28 6.36
CA LEU A 121 10.54 11.43 7.44
C LEU A 121 11.17 12.06 8.67
N PHE A 122 12.47 11.82 8.85
CA PHE A 122 13.13 11.86 10.15
C PHE A 122 14.40 12.72 10.18
N VAL A 123 14.54 13.65 9.24
CA VAL A 123 15.62 14.64 9.30
C VAL A 123 15.29 15.62 10.41
N LYS A 124 15.94 15.47 11.57
CA LYS A 124 16.06 16.56 12.56
C LYS A 124 16.49 17.82 11.81
N GLN A 125 15.61 18.82 11.72
CA GLN A 125 16.02 20.17 11.39
C GLN A 125 16.74 20.78 12.59
#